data_AF-A0A179F6D5-F1
#
_entry.id   AF-A0A179F6D5-F1
#
_cell.length_a   1.000
_cell.length_b   1.000
_cell.length_c   1.000
_cell.angle_alpha   90.00
_cell.angle_beta   90.00
_cell.angle_gamma   90.00
#
_symmetry.space_group_name_H-M   'P 1'
#
loop_
_entity.id
_entity.type
_entity.pdbx_description
1 polymer ?
#
loop_
_entity_poly.entity_id
_entity_poly.type
_entity_poly.pdbx_seq_one_letter_code
_entity_poly.pdbx_strand_id
1 'polypeptide(L)'
;MILRKVFTQVASGICLLGVAHGHKFCDKPPDVITNSPDDLIIRANCENFKISDVSCPIILLQKDGFLTAQPQTCIYRPPGAQLVSISASQNSSSEKLAVFVPEKYNAKDVQHALIMVAGKLSNAGLYWERLRNVSEGLAGTRFKSRNAIPVAPILFSDRFTPDLHGEDELSWASPGAWIAGRTANYPPTTNLTSIDALEALVDEFSNTEKYPALTNITFIGQSAGGQLVQRYAAAAKDPPPNIHIRYVQNNPATCSYFTAQRPSVKGASIPSIDSCKRYDHWPYGFTGFKGTSTGRKTPRQYFEQYISRDVVATVGYLDTNPCSGDQGCRAVMQGGRKRRNRNLVWYRYVHELARTGEDLRGFPGRFEGLPDWSGGRVRLRLALARNAGHEFQDIFQTEVGLSALFDDGNVMEGFRPGRRGRVG
;
A
#
# COMPACT_ATOMS: atom_id res chain seq x y z
N MET A 1 17.01 26.07 16.68
CA MET A 1 16.73 25.76 18.11
C MET A 1 16.10 24.38 18.35
N ILE A 2 15.40 23.80 17.36
CA ILE A 2 14.72 22.49 17.48
C ILE A 2 15.69 21.29 17.42
N LEU A 3 16.73 21.35 16.57
CA LEU A 3 17.78 20.30 16.52
C LEU A 3 18.51 20.08 17.86
N ARG A 4 18.73 21.14 18.65
CA ARG A 4 19.39 21.01 19.97
C ARG A 4 18.56 20.21 20.99
N LYS A 5 17.23 20.24 20.91
CA LYS A 5 16.34 19.47 21.80
C LYS A 5 16.37 17.97 21.52
N VAL A 6 16.53 17.57 20.24
CA VAL A 6 16.65 16.15 19.87
C VAL A 6 17.93 15.55 20.42
N PHE A 7 19.06 16.29 20.36
CA PHE A 7 20.34 15.83 20.90
C PHE A 7 20.37 15.71 22.43
N THR A 8 19.62 16.53 23.17
CA THR A 8 19.67 16.50 24.65
C THR A 8 18.96 15.28 25.25
N GLN A 9 18.12 14.59 24.48
CA GLN A 9 17.39 13.39 24.94
C GLN A 9 18.12 12.06 24.63
N VAL A 10 19.27 12.09 23.94
CA VAL A 10 20.03 10.89 23.51
C VAL A 10 20.97 10.37 24.62
N ALA A 11 21.06 11.04 25.77
CA ALA A 11 21.88 10.62 26.90
C ALA A 11 21.18 9.53 27.75
N SER A 12 21.04 8.32 27.19
CA SER A 12 21.05 7.01 27.89
C SER A 12 20.51 5.90 26.96
N GLY A 13 21.42 5.18 26.28
CA GLY A 13 21.15 3.85 25.72
C GLY A 13 20.40 3.75 24.38
N ILE A 14 20.23 4.83 23.62
CA ILE A 14 19.53 4.81 22.32
C ILE A 14 20.53 4.94 21.17
N CYS A 15 20.65 3.90 20.32
CA CYS A 15 21.30 4.02 19.01
C CYS A 15 20.31 4.56 17.99
N LEU A 16 20.63 5.71 17.37
CA LEU A 16 19.99 6.13 16.12
C LEU A 16 20.36 5.14 15.00
N LEU A 17 19.37 4.69 14.22
CA LEU A 17 19.62 3.92 12.99
C LEU A 17 19.11 4.70 11.78
N GLY A 18 20.05 5.13 10.94
CA GLY A 18 19.90 5.33 9.49
C GLY A 18 19.03 6.48 9.00
N VAL A 19 19.60 7.24 8.05
CA VAL A 19 18.93 8.24 7.21
C VAL A 19 18.85 7.68 5.79
N ALA A 20 17.67 7.70 5.17
CA ALA A 20 17.53 7.37 3.75
C ALA A 20 17.73 8.64 2.90
N HIS A 21 18.72 8.63 1.99
CA HIS A 21 18.67 9.11 0.59
C HIS A 21 19.94 8.59 -0.11
N GLY A 22 19.80 7.98 -1.29
CA GLY A 22 20.93 7.42 -2.02
C GLY A 22 21.77 8.50 -2.68
N HIS A 23 23.04 8.63 -2.28
CA HIS A 23 24.17 8.97 -3.14
C HIS A 23 25.44 8.31 -2.58
N LYS A 24 26.27 7.76 -3.49
CA LYS A 24 27.52 7.00 -3.26
C LYS A 24 28.50 7.74 -2.34
N PHE A 25 29.20 7.01 -1.44
CA PHE A 25 30.57 7.15 -0.86
C PHE A 25 30.64 6.19 0.37
N CYS A 26 31.64 5.39 0.72
CA CYS A 26 33.08 5.27 0.44
C CYS A 26 33.55 3.80 0.46
N ASP A 27 34.73 3.56 -0.13
CA ASP A 27 35.48 2.31 -0.15
C ASP A 27 35.99 1.84 1.24
N LYS A 28 36.01 0.51 1.41
CA LYS A 28 36.55 -0.37 2.47
C LYS A 28 35.68 -0.69 3.70
N PRO A 29 35.70 -1.96 4.17
CA PRO A 29 34.60 -2.56 4.91
C PRO A 29 34.82 -2.54 6.44
N PRO A 30 33.75 -2.47 7.23
CA PRO A 30 33.74 -3.03 8.58
C PRO A 30 32.84 -4.27 8.67
N ASP A 31 33.24 -5.21 9.52
CA ASP A 31 32.75 -6.58 9.63
C ASP A 31 31.22 -6.72 9.78
N VAL A 32 30.66 -7.63 8.98
CA VAL A 32 29.22 -7.88 8.85
C VAL A 32 28.76 -8.94 9.85
N ILE A 33 28.00 -8.50 10.87
CA ILE A 33 27.15 -9.38 11.68
C ILE A 33 25.67 -9.13 11.31
N THR A 34 25.12 -10.09 10.57
CA THR A 34 23.69 -10.46 10.34
C THR A 34 22.88 -9.84 9.19
N ASN A 35 22.13 -10.73 8.50
CA ASN A 35 21.23 -10.54 7.37
C ASN A 35 19.78 -10.23 7.81
N SER A 36 19.25 -9.04 7.47
CA SER A 36 17.81 -8.78 7.36
C SER A 36 17.57 -7.53 6.49
N PRO A 37 16.78 -7.59 5.39
CA PRO A 37 16.53 -6.47 4.48
C PRO A 37 15.15 -5.86 4.72
N ASP A 38 15.09 -4.66 5.30
CA ASP A 38 13.93 -3.74 5.26
C ASP A 38 14.54 -2.33 5.40
N ASP A 39 14.42 -1.49 4.36
CA ASP A 39 15.08 -0.18 4.20
C ASP A 39 16.63 -0.17 4.29
N LEU A 40 17.30 0.69 3.51
CA LEU A 40 18.77 0.81 3.51
C LEU A 40 19.24 1.34 4.88
N ILE A 41 19.53 0.43 5.82
CA ILE A 41 20.16 0.73 7.10
C ILE A 41 21.62 1.07 6.84
N ILE A 42 21.96 2.35 6.74
CA ILE A 42 23.35 2.77 6.92
C ILE A 42 23.61 2.72 8.43
N ARG A 43 24.31 1.69 8.91
CA ARG A 43 25.07 1.75 10.17
C ARG A 43 26.24 2.70 9.93
N ALA A 44 26.04 3.99 10.13
CA ALA A 44 27.16 4.92 10.19
C ALA A 44 27.81 4.78 11.56
N ASN A 45 29.13 4.56 11.62
CA ASN A 45 29.89 4.86 12.83
C ASN A 45 29.62 6.33 13.18
N CYS A 46 29.02 6.57 14.35
CA CYS A 46 28.46 7.86 14.77
C CYS A 46 29.48 9.00 14.97
N GLU A 47 30.74 8.82 14.60
CA GLU A 47 31.77 9.83 14.84
C GLU A 47 31.81 10.93 13.75
N ASN A 48 31.25 10.71 12.55
CA ASN A 48 31.39 11.68 11.44
C ASN A 48 30.13 11.99 10.60
N PHE A 49 28.94 11.46 10.92
CA PHE A 49 27.73 11.70 10.10
C PHE A 49 26.94 12.93 10.57
N LYS A 50 26.83 13.96 9.72
CA LYS A 50 25.98 15.13 9.99
C LYS A 50 24.61 14.94 9.33
N ILE A 51 23.56 14.98 10.15
CA ILE A 51 22.14 14.92 9.70
C ILE A 51 21.77 16.10 8.77
N SER A 52 22.61 17.13 8.68
CA SER A 52 22.42 18.29 7.79
C SER A 52 22.45 17.97 6.29
N ASP A 53 22.95 16.80 5.89
CA ASP A 53 23.22 16.51 4.48
C ASP A 53 22.03 15.85 3.76
N VAL A 54 20.88 15.71 4.44
CA VAL A 54 19.66 15.11 3.86
C VAL A 54 18.49 16.07 3.93
N SER A 55 17.88 16.32 2.77
CA SER A 55 16.83 17.33 2.60
C SER A 55 15.55 17.02 3.38
N CYS A 56 15.25 15.75 3.68
CA CYS A 56 14.21 15.37 4.62
C CYS A 56 14.32 13.91 5.12
N PRO A 57 14.95 13.64 6.27
CA PRO A 57 15.16 12.27 6.75
C PRO A 57 13.93 11.70 7.48
N ILE A 58 13.63 10.42 7.24
CA ILE A 58 12.79 9.61 8.15
C ILE A 58 13.71 9.05 9.23
N ILE A 59 13.41 9.34 10.50
CA ILE A 59 14.23 8.90 11.63
C ILE A 59 13.62 7.65 12.25
N LEU A 60 14.42 6.58 12.36
CA LEU A 60 14.06 5.36 13.07
C LEU A 60 14.83 5.27 14.39
N LEU A 61 14.12 5.02 15.49
CA LEU A 61 14.70 4.74 16.81
C LEU A 61 14.50 3.28 17.16
N GLN A 62 15.58 2.61 17.58
CA GLN A 62 15.51 1.26 18.12
C GLN A 62 15.35 1.31 19.63
N LYS A 63 14.29 0.68 20.15
CA LYS A 63 14.08 0.49 21.60
C LYS A 63 13.62 -0.95 21.84
N ASP A 64 14.26 -1.66 22.76
CA ASP A 64 13.93 -3.04 23.15
C ASP A 64 13.87 -4.02 21.95
N GLY A 65 14.73 -3.80 20.93
CA GLY A 65 14.75 -4.61 19.71
C GLY A 65 13.68 -4.25 18.66
N PHE A 66 12.86 -3.21 18.92
CA PHE A 66 11.83 -2.72 18.00
C PHE A 66 12.24 -1.39 17.36
N LEU A 67 12.09 -1.30 16.04
CA LEU A 67 12.25 -0.05 15.30
C LEU A 67 10.95 0.76 15.33
N THR A 68 11.06 2.03 15.72
CA THR A 68 9.96 2.98 15.77
C THR A 68 10.30 4.22 14.94
N ALA A 69 9.47 4.51 13.93
CA ALA A 69 9.61 5.73 13.17
C ALA A 69 9.16 6.95 14.01
N GLN A 70 9.96 8.01 13.96
CA GLN A 70 9.62 9.31 14.51
C GLN A 70 8.73 10.09 13.53
N PRO A 71 7.98 11.09 14.02
CA PRO A 71 7.30 12.03 13.15
C PRO A 71 8.29 12.71 12.20
N GLN A 72 7.87 12.90 10.96
CA GLN A 72 8.63 13.66 9.96
C GLN A 72 8.62 15.14 10.33
N THR A 73 9.71 15.84 10.00
CA THR A 73 9.83 17.30 10.23
C THR A 73 9.69 18.12 8.95
N CYS A 74 9.48 17.45 7.82
CA CYS A 74 9.39 18.02 6.49
C CYS A 74 8.75 16.99 5.55
N ILE A 75 8.41 17.42 4.34
CA ILE A 75 7.97 16.53 3.27
C ILE A 75 9.09 16.40 2.26
N TYR A 76 9.56 15.16 2.02
CA TYR A 76 10.51 14.90 0.95
C TYR A 76 9.87 15.16 -0.42
N ARG A 77 10.47 16.06 -1.19
CA ARG A 77 10.04 16.42 -2.55
C ARG A 77 11.06 15.83 -3.54
N PRO A 78 10.73 14.75 -4.26
CA PRO A 78 11.67 14.13 -5.18
C PRO A 78 11.93 15.04 -6.38
N PRO A 79 13.16 15.06 -6.95
CA PRO A 79 13.46 15.82 -8.14
C PRO A 79 12.51 15.50 -9.31
N GLY A 80 12.04 16.53 -10.00
CA GLY A 80 11.11 16.40 -11.12
C GLY A 80 9.65 16.16 -10.73
N ALA A 81 9.33 16.16 -9.43
CA ALA A 81 7.95 16.20 -8.94
C ALA A 81 7.58 17.58 -8.37
N GLN A 82 6.33 17.96 -8.59
CA GLN A 82 5.69 19.05 -7.88
C GLN A 82 4.59 18.50 -6.97
N LEU A 83 4.40 19.17 -5.83
CA LEU A 83 3.28 18.91 -4.93
C LEU A 83 2.15 19.86 -5.31
N VAL A 84 1.00 19.31 -5.71
CA VAL A 84 -0.21 20.06 -6.04
C VAL A 84 -1.35 19.68 -5.10
N SER A 85 -2.35 20.55 -4.97
CA SER A 85 -3.54 20.27 -4.19
C SER A 85 -4.73 20.06 -5.15
N ILE A 86 -5.33 18.87 -5.13
CA ILE A 86 -6.52 18.50 -5.91
C ILE A 86 -7.75 18.61 -4.99
N SER A 87 -8.88 19.09 -5.49
CA SER A 87 -10.13 19.13 -4.70
C SER A 87 -10.52 17.71 -4.27
N ALA A 88 -10.73 17.50 -2.98
CA ALA A 88 -11.13 16.20 -2.42
C ALA A 88 -12.65 15.95 -2.50
N SER A 89 -13.41 16.96 -2.94
CA SER A 89 -14.86 16.90 -3.14
C SER A 89 -15.25 17.80 -4.31
N GLN A 90 -16.21 17.35 -5.13
CA GLN A 90 -16.80 18.18 -6.19
C GLN A 90 -17.60 19.37 -5.64
N ASN A 91 -18.04 19.29 -4.39
CA ASN A 91 -18.94 20.26 -3.77
C ASN A 91 -18.20 21.31 -2.91
N SER A 92 -16.88 21.20 -2.78
CA SER A 92 -16.10 22.08 -1.91
C SER A 92 -14.70 22.32 -2.47
N SER A 93 -14.32 23.60 -2.57
CA SER A 93 -12.95 23.99 -2.89
C SER A 93 -12.04 24.09 -1.65
N SER A 94 -12.58 23.93 -0.44
CA SER A 94 -11.86 24.11 0.84
C SER A 94 -11.41 22.79 1.48
N GLU A 95 -11.57 21.67 0.80
CA GLU A 95 -11.09 20.36 1.22
C GLU A 95 -10.28 19.77 0.07
N LYS A 96 -8.97 19.58 0.29
CA LYS A 96 -8.01 19.24 -0.75
C LYS A 96 -7.19 18.01 -0.38
N LEU A 97 -6.66 17.36 -1.39
CA LEU A 97 -5.69 16.28 -1.28
C LEU A 97 -4.36 16.76 -1.84
N ALA A 98 -3.29 16.66 -1.05
CA ALA A 98 -1.93 16.92 -1.51
C ALA A 98 -1.43 15.74 -2.34
N VAL A 99 -0.92 16.01 -3.54
CA VAL A 99 -0.58 14.97 -4.51
C VAL A 99 0.72 15.32 -5.24
N PHE A 100 1.67 14.39 -5.26
CA PHE A 100 2.83 14.50 -6.14
C PHE A 100 2.47 14.12 -7.56
N VAL A 101 2.84 14.98 -8.51
CA VAL A 101 2.76 14.77 -9.97
C VAL A 101 4.06 15.26 -10.61
N PRO A 102 4.39 14.89 -11.87
CA PRO A 102 5.57 15.43 -12.54
C PRO A 102 5.50 16.97 -12.68
N GLU A 103 6.64 17.65 -12.56
CA GLU A 103 6.74 19.10 -12.83
C GLU A 103 6.38 19.44 -14.27
N LYS A 104 6.72 18.54 -15.21
CA LYS A 104 6.51 18.72 -16.64
C LYS A 104 5.81 17.51 -17.22
N TYR A 105 4.62 17.73 -17.76
CA TYR A 105 3.88 16.76 -18.57
C TYR A 105 2.82 17.50 -19.39
N ASN A 106 2.39 16.92 -20.51
CA ASN A 106 1.23 17.41 -21.25
C ASN A 106 0.00 16.58 -20.87
N ALA A 107 -0.93 17.17 -20.11
CA ALA A 107 -2.15 16.50 -19.66
C ALA A 107 -2.95 15.88 -20.81
N LYS A 108 -2.93 16.50 -21.99
CA LYS A 108 -3.68 16.02 -23.18
C LYS A 108 -3.16 14.71 -23.75
N ASP A 109 -1.89 14.41 -23.52
CA ASP A 109 -1.25 13.19 -24.04
C ASP A 109 -1.27 12.04 -23.03
N VAL A 110 -1.65 12.29 -21.77
CA VAL A 110 -1.68 11.28 -20.71
C VAL A 110 -2.75 10.24 -21.02
N GLN A 111 -2.35 8.98 -21.04
CA GLN A 111 -3.22 7.83 -21.32
C GLN A 111 -3.53 6.98 -20.08
N HIS A 112 -2.66 7.06 -19.06
CA HIS A 112 -2.69 6.20 -17.89
C HIS A 112 -2.23 6.93 -16.63
N ALA A 113 -3.06 7.02 -15.59
CA ALA A 113 -2.62 7.47 -14.27
C ALA A 113 -2.17 6.29 -13.40
N LEU A 114 -0.90 6.31 -12.96
CA LEU A 114 -0.35 5.35 -12.00
C LEU A 114 -0.34 6.00 -10.61
N ILE A 115 -1.31 5.65 -9.77
CA ILE A 115 -1.52 6.28 -8.46
C ILE A 115 -0.91 5.42 -7.36
N MET A 116 0.18 5.88 -6.77
CA MET A 116 0.93 5.20 -5.72
C MET A 116 0.51 5.65 -4.31
N VAL A 117 -0.15 4.76 -3.57
CA VAL A 117 -0.50 4.95 -2.16
C VAL A 117 0.61 4.35 -1.29
N ALA A 118 1.35 5.24 -0.61
CA ALA A 118 2.49 4.88 0.22
C ALA A 118 2.14 4.07 1.48
N GLY A 119 3.18 3.62 2.18
CA GLY A 119 3.05 2.93 3.46
C GLY A 119 2.61 3.84 4.63
N LYS A 120 2.60 3.29 5.84
CA LYS A 120 2.04 3.95 7.04
C LYS A 120 2.73 5.26 7.43
N LEU A 121 3.91 5.53 6.87
CA LEU A 121 4.74 6.69 7.20
C LEU A 121 4.36 7.94 6.41
N SER A 122 3.43 7.86 5.45
CA SER A 122 3.02 9.00 4.61
C SER A 122 4.17 9.59 3.79
N ASN A 123 5.17 8.78 3.45
CA ASN A 123 6.34 9.17 2.66
C ASN A 123 6.09 9.07 1.15
N ALA A 124 5.04 9.74 0.67
CA ALA A 124 4.56 9.62 -0.71
C ALA A 124 5.62 10.02 -1.76
N GLY A 125 6.44 11.05 -1.48
CA GLY A 125 7.50 11.49 -2.41
C GLY A 125 8.51 10.38 -2.75
N LEU A 126 8.92 9.59 -1.75
CA LEU A 126 9.81 8.44 -1.98
C LEU A 126 9.14 7.39 -2.88
N TYR A 127 7.86 7.13 -2.65
CA TYR A 127 7.11 6.15 -3.43
C TYR A 127 6.78 6.63 -4.85
N TRP A 128 6.57 7.94 -5.03
CA TRP A 128 6.47 8.57 -6.34
C TRP A 128 7.75 8.37 -7.15
N GLU A 129 8.92 8.62 -6.54
CA GLU A 129 10.21 8.40 -7.20
C GLU A 129 10.43 6.92 -7.55
N ARG A 130 10.10 6.00 -6.64
CA ARG A 130 10.17 4.55 -6.91
C ARG A 130 9.29 4.15 -8.09
N LEU A 131 8.06 4.66 -8.18
CA LEU A 131 7.15 4.38 -9.28
C LEU A 131 7.63 5.00 -10.61
N ARG A 132 8.16 6.22 -10.56
CA ARG A 132 8.78 6.87 -11.73
C ARG A 132 9.93 6.04 -12.27
N ASN A 133 10.84 5.60 -11.41
CA ASN A 133 11.99 4.78 -11.81
C ASN A 133 11.56 3.45 -12.46
N VAL A 134 10.47 2.83 -11.99
CA VAL A 134 9.89 1.64 -12.62
C VAL A 134 9.36 1.97 -14.03
N SER A 135 8.67 3.10 -14.18
CA SER A 135 8.08 3.52 -15.46
C SER A 135 9.15 3.93 -16.50
N GLU A 136 10.18 4.66 -16.07
CA GLU A 136 11.33 5.04 -16.92
C GLU A 136 12.21 3.84 -17.29
N GLY A 137 12.29 2.84 -16.40
CA GLY A 137 13.04 1.59 -16.60
C GLY A 137 12.39 0.58 -17.55
N LEU A 138 11.26 0.91 -18.20
CA LEU A 138 10.57 0.01 -19.13
C LEU A 138 11.34 -0.22 -20.45
N ALA A 139 12.28 0.66 -20.79
CA ALA A 139 13.08 0.53 -22.00
C ALA A 139 13.81 -0.82 -22.06
N GLY A 140 13.64 -1.56 -23.16
CA GLY A 140 14.22 -2.89 -23.34
C GLY A 140 13.44 -4.04 -22.71
N THR A 141 12.30 -3.77 -22.05
CA THR A 141 11.38 -4.81 -21.60
C THR A 141 10.29 -5.08 -22.65
N ARG A 142 9.55 -6.18 -22.52
CA ARG A 142 8.38 -6.47 -23.38
C ARG A 142 7.16 -5.58 -23.10
N PHE A 143 7.18 -4.83 -22.01
CA PHE A 143 6.04 -4.06 -21.55
C PHE A 143 6.01 -2.71 -22.28
N LYS A 144 4.87 -2.40 -22.88
CA LYS A 144 4.70 -1.11 -23.55
C LYS A 144 4.33 -0.06 -22.51
N SER A 145 5.08 1.04 -22.50
CA SER A 145 4.68 2.23 -21.76
C SER A 145 3.54 2.91 -22.52
N ARG A 146 2.32 2.89 -21.96
CA ARG A 146 1.34 3.94 -22.24
C ARG A 146 1.96 5.27 -21.80
N ASN A 147 1.53 6.40 -22.35
CA ASN A 147 1.98 7.68 -21.78
C ASN A 147 1.40 7.84 -20.36
N ALA A 148 2.17 7.40 -19.37
CA ALA A 148 1.72 7.21 -18.00
C ALA A 148 2.23 8.35 -17.11
N ILE A 149 1.33 8.89 -16.28
CA ILE A 149 1.67 9.88 -15.27
C ILE A 149 1.82 9.19 -13.90
N PRO A 150 3.00 9.25 -13.25
CA PRO A 150 3.14 8.81 -11.87
C PRO A 150 2.52 9.85 -10.93
N VAL A 151 1.69 9.38 -10.01
CA VAL A 151 0.91 10.20 -9.08
C VAL A 151 1.05 9.60 -7.69
N ALA A 152 1.24 10.41 -6.65
CA ALA A 152 1.27 9.88 -5.28
C ALA A 152 0.59 10.84 -4.28
N PRO A 153 -0.62 10.52 -3.79
CA PRO A 153 -1.26 11.30 -2.74
C PRO A 153 -0.50 11.19 -1.41
N ILE A 154 -0.40 12.29 -0.68
CA ILE A 154 0.02 12.29 0.72
C ILE A 154 -1.23 12.10 1.58
N LEU A 155 -1.30 10.97 2.28
CA LEU A 155 -2.28 10.77 3.35
C LEU A 155 -1.66 11.22 4.67
N PHE A 156 -1.79 12.50 4.99
CA PHE A 156 -1.22 13.06 6.21
C PHE A 156 -1.78 12.39 7.46
N SER A 157 -0.96 12.36 8.52
CA SER A 157 -1.46 11.99 9.83
C SER A 157 -0.75 12.67 10.97
N ASP A 158 -1.48 12.96 12.04
CA ASP A 158 -0.95 13.59 13.27
C ASP A 158 0.21 12.77 13.88
N ARG A 159 0.25 11.46 13.61
CA ARG A 159 1.31 10.58 14.10
C ARG A 159 2.65 10.76 13.38
N PHE A 160 2.64 10.92 12.06
CA PHE A 160 3.86 10.85 11.25
C PHE A 160 4.17 12.10 10.44
N THR A 161 3.20 12.98 10.23
CA THR A 161 3.36 14.25 9.52
C THR A 161 2.59 15.35 10.27
N PRO A 162 2.79 15.52 11.59
CA PRO A 162 2.13 16.57 12.35
C PRO A 162 2.49 17.92 11.77
N ASP A 163 1.50 18.79 11.57
CA ASP A 163 1.67 20.17 11.08
C ASP A 163 2.36 20.30 9.70
N LEU A 164 2.38 19.23 8.90
CA LEU A 164 2.97 19.24 7.54
C LEU A 164 1.95 19.35 6.41
N HIS A 165 0.65 19.32 6.73
CA HIS A 165 -0.44 19.51 5.78
C HIS A 165 -0.76 21.01 5.63
N GLY A 166 -1.24 21.41 4.45
CA GLY A 166 -1.78 22.75 4.22
C GLY A 166 -3.13 23.00 4.92
N GLU A 167 -3.60 24.24 4.86
CA GLU A 167 -4.83 24.71 5.55
C GLU A 167 -6.12 24.03 5.06
N ASP A 168 -6.15 23.55 3.83
CA ASP A 168 -7.29 22.84 3.26
C ASP A 168 -7.03 21.33 3.10
N GLU A 169 -5.82 20.85 3.44
CA GLU A 169 -5.38 19.50 3.05
C GLU A 169 -5.84 18.45 4.06
N LEU A 170 -6.46 17.38 3.57
CA LEU A 170 -6.96 16.31 4.42
C LEU A 170 -5.85 15.67 5.27
N SER A 171 -6.09 15.58 6.58
CA SER A 171 -5.24 14.87 7.53
C SER A 171 -6.06 13.92 8.41
N TRP A 172 -5.42 12.86 8.90
CA TRP A 172 -6.05 11.84 9.74
C TRP A 172 -5.35 11.71 11.10
N ALA A 173 -6.14 11.43 12.15
CA ALA A 173 -5.62 11.30 13.51
C ALA A 173 -4.50 10.24 13.66
N SER A 174 -4.50 9.23 12.78
CA SER A 174 -3.42 8.26 12.69
C SER A 174 -3.44 7.55 11.34
N PRO A 175 -2.37 6.82 10.98
CA PRO A 175 -2.41 5.92 9.85
C PRO A 175 -3.52 4.90 9.92
N GLY A 176 -3.83 4.39 11.12
CA GLY A 176 -4.93 3.45 11.31
C GLY A 176 -6.28 4.01 10.84
N ALA A 177 -6.50 5.32 10.90
CA ALA A 177 -7.73 5.96 10.45
C ALA A 177 -7.82 5.98 8.91
N TRP A 178 -6.80 6.49 8.21
CA TRP A 178 -6.81 6.49 6.74
C TRP A 178 -6.67 5.08 6.16
N ILE A 179 -5.91 4.18 6.80
CA ILE A 179 -5.80 2.77 6.40
C ILE A 179 -7.21 2.14 6.41
N ALA A 180 -8.01 2.46 7.42
CA ALA A 180 -9.35 1.94 7.60
C ALA A 180 -10.43 2.65 6.75
N GLY A 181 -10.10 3.58 5.86
CA GLY A 181 -11.17 4.28 5.10
C GLY A 181 -12.03 5.20 5.98
N ARG A 182 -11.50 5.72 7.10
CA ARG A 182 -12.27 6.58 8.02
C ARG A 182 -12.19 8.04 7.63
N THR A 183 -13.10 8.82 8.18
CA THR A 183 -13.14 10.29 8.08
C THR A 183 -11.82 10.91 8.53
N ALA A 184 -11.34 11.89 7.76
CA ALA A 184 -10.26 12.77 8.13
C ALA A 184 -10.65 13.58 9.39
N ASN A 185 -9.67 14.00 10.20
CA ASN A 185 -9.90 14.92 11.32
C ASN A 185 -9.55 16.37 10.97
N TYR A 186 -9.08 16.62 9.75
CA TYR A 186 -8.80 17.94 9.24
C TYR A 186 -9.21 18.06 7.76
N PRO A 187 -9.80 19.19 7.31
CA PRO A 187 -10.29 20.30 8.15
C PRO A 187 -11.32 19.83 9.21
N PRO A 188 -11.46 20.46 10.40
CA PRO A 188 -12.22 19.88 11.51
C PRO A 188 -13.71 19.58 11.22
N THR A 189 -14.29 20.24 10.21
CA THR A 189 -15.67 20.06 9.77
C THR A 189 -15.82 19.04 8.64
N THR A 190 -14.72 18.45 8.16
CA THR A 190 -14.74 17.50 7.06
C THR A 190 -15.49 16.23 7.42
N ASN A 191 -16.23 15.71 6.44
CA ASN A 191 -16.79 14.36 6.49
C ASN A 191 -16.12 13.41 5.50
N LEU A 192 -15.08 13.88 4.79
CA LEU A 192 -14.41 13.10 3.76
C LEU A 192 -13.55 12.00 4.38
N THR A 193 -13.65 10.82 3.79
CA THR A 193 -12.86 9.65 4.17
C THR A 193 -11.62 9.51 3.28
N SER A 194 -10.69 8.64 3.65
CA SER A 194 -9.60 8.28 2.73
C SER A 194 -10.08 7.47 1.52
N ILE A 195 -11.30 6.91 1.55
CA ILE A 195 -11.95 6.36 0.35
C ILE A 195 -12.38 7.51 -0.57
N ASP A 196 -13.02 8.55 -0.03
CA ASP A 196 -13.41 9.72 -0.82
C ASP A 196 -12.19 10.45 -1.40
N ALA A 197 -11.06 10.47 -0.68
CA ALA A 197 -9.79 10.99 -1.20
C ALA A 197 -9.28 10.20 -2.43
N LEU A 198 -9.47 8.88 -2.48
CA LEU A 198 -9.11 8.09 -3.67
C LEU A 198 -10.12 8.26 -4.80
N GLU A 199 -11.41 8.46 -4.48
CA GLU A 199 -12.45 8.81 -5.46
C GLU A 199 -12.17 10.17 -6.11
N ALA A 200 -11.71 11.16 -5.35
CA ALA A 200 -11.32 12.47 -5.89
C ALA A 200 -10.20 12.38 -6.94
N LEU A 201 -9.29 11.40 -6.81
CA LEU A 201 -8.29 11.14 -7.85
C LEU A 201 -8.92 10.50 -9.10
N VAL A 202 -9.94 9.65 -8.95
CA VAL A 202 -10.70 9.14 -10.10
C VAL A 202 -11.39 10.29 -10.81
N ASP A 203 -12.04 11.19 -10.08
CA ASP A 203 -12.71 12.36 -10.65
C ASP A 203 -11.72 13.28 -11.40
N GLU A 204 -10.56 13.57 -10.80
CA GLU A 204 -9.51 14.41 -11.41
C GLU A 204 -9.00 13.80 -12.73
N PHE A 205 -8.61 12.52 -12.71
CA PHE A 205 -7.99 11.87 -13.88
C PHE A 205 -9.01 11.40 -14.92
N SER A 206 -10.30 11.35 -14.59
CA SER A 206 -11.38 11.06 -15.56
C SER A 206 -11.96 12.32 -16.20
N ASN A 207 -11.51 13.52 -15.82
CA ASN A 207 -11.92 14.76 -16.48
C ASN A 207 -11.40 14.81 -17.92
N THR A 208 -12.29 14.59 -18.89
CA THR A 208 -11.96 14.51 -20.32
C THR A 208 -11.56 15.85 -20.93
N GLU A 209 -11.89 16.99 -20.30
CA GLU A 209 -11.40 18.30 -20.76
C GLU A 209 -9.91 18.47 -20.45
N LYS A 210 -9.47 17.94 -19.29
CA LYS A 210 -8.08 18.01 -18.84
C LYS A 210 -7.22 16.86 -19.39
N TYR A 211 -7.74 15.64 -19.38
CA TYR A 211 -7.06 14.41 -19.78
C TYR A 211 -7.83 13.66 -20.88
N PRO A 212 -8.00 14.24 -22.09
CA PRO A 212 -8.80 13.67 -23.17
C PRO A 212 -8.35 12.29 -23.67
N ALA A 213 -7.06 11.93 -23.51
CA ALA A 213 -6.52 10.63 -23.93
C ALA A 213 -6.52 9.56 -22.82
N LEU A 214 -6.90 9.92 -21.59
CA LEU A 214 -6.80 9.02 -20.44
C LEU A 214 -7.91 7.99 -20.46
N THR A 215 -7.52 6.72 -20.44
CA THR A 215 -8.44 5.57 -20.45
C THR A 215 -8.17 4.60 -19.31
N ASN A 216 -7.05 4.77 -18.58
CA ASN A 216 -6.62 3.83 -17.56
C ASN A 216 -6.21 4.56 -16.28
N ILE A 217 -6.63 4.01 -15.15
CA ILE A 217 -6.18 4.40 -13.80
C ILE A 217 -5.74 3.13 -13.08
N THR A 218 -4.58 3.16 -12.45
CA THR A 218 -4.09 2.04 -11.64
C THR A 218 -3.69 2.53 -10.26
N PHE A 219 -4.44 2.12 -9.25
CA PHE A 219 -4.09 2.34 -7.85
C PHE A 219 -3.13 1.25 -7.40
N ILE A 220 -2.00 1.66 -6.82
CA ILE A 220 -0.92 0.78 -6.39
C ILE A 220 -0.67 1.09 -4.92
N GLY A 221 -1.01 0.15 -4.05
CA GLY A 221 -0.88 0.34 -2.62
C GLY A 221 0.26 -0.48 -2.06
N GLN A 222 1.19 0.14 -1.35
CA GLN A 222 2.26 -0.57 -0.65
C GLN A 222 1.95 -0.75 0.83
N SER A 223 1.99 -1.98 1.34
CA SER A 223 1.87 -2.26 2.78
C SER A 223 0.60 -1.67 3.36
N ALA A 224 0.67 -0.58 4.15
CA ALA A 224 -0.50 0.17 4.61
C ALA A 224 -1.37 0.73 3.48
N GLY A 225 -0.76 1.30 2.44
CA GLY A 225 -1.46 1.70 1.22
C GLY A 225 -2.09 0.51 0.50
N GLY A 226 -1.45 -0.66 0.54
CA GLY A 226 -2.02 -1.90 0.00
C GLY A 226 -3.29 -2.33 0.72
N GLN A 227 -3.36 -2.10 2.03
CA GLN A 227 -4.56 -2.37 2.82
C GLN A 227 -5.70 -1.41 2.42
N LEU A 228 -5.38 -0.12 2.23
CA LEU A 228 -6.37 0.86 1.77
C LEU A 228 -6.85 0.54 0.34
N VAL A 229 -5.94 0.22 -0.58
CA VAL A 229 -6.29 -0.14 -1.97
C VAL A 229 -7.15 -1.41 -2.02
N GLN A 230 -6.88 -2.42 -1.20
CA GLN A 230 -7.74 -3.61 -1.08
C GLN A 230 -9.17 -3.25 -0.66
N ARG A 231 -9.29 -2.38 0.35
CA ARG A 231 -10.60 -1.90 0.87
C ARG A 231 -11.32 -1.04 -0.15
N TYR A 232 -10.56 -0.18 -0.82
CA TYR A 232 -11.07 0.68 -1.88
C TYR A 232 -11.60 -0.14 -3.04
N ALA A 233 -10.88 -1.17 -3.49
CA ALA A 233 -11.38 -2.10 -4.49
C ALA A 233 -12.72 -2.75 -4.10
N ALA A 234 -12.98 -2.97 -2.81
CA ALA A 234 -14.28 -3.48 -2.35
C ALA A 234 -15.37 -2.41 -2.26
N ALA A 235 -15.02 -1.15 -1.94
CA ALA A 235 -15.97 -0.11 -1.55
C ALA A 235 -16.11 1.06 -2.55
N ALA A 236 -15.23 1.16 -3.55
CA ALA A 236 -15.23 2.23 -4.55
C ALA A 236 -16.54 2.31 -5.32
N LYS A 237 -16.80 3.47 -5.92
CA LYS A 237 -17.86 3.64 -6.93
C LYS A 237 -17.55 2.82 -8.18
N ASP A 238 -18.55 2.67 -9.04
CA ASP A 238 -18.29 2.10 -10.36
C ASP A 238 -17.43 3.07 -11.19
N PRO A 239 -16.50 2.56 -12.02
CA PRO A 239 -15.66 3.41 -12.85
C PRO A 239 -16.48 4.33 -13.75
N PRO A 240 -16.01 5.57 -14.00
CA PRO A 240 -16.58 6.42 -15.04
C PRO A 240 -16.58 5.71 -16.41
N PRO A 241 -17.52 6.06 -17.32
CA PRO A 241 -17.52 5.51 -18.67
C PRO A 241 -16.16 5.66 -19.37
N ASN A 242 -15.73 4.64 -20.10
CA ASN A 242 -14.46 4.58 -20.83
C ASN A 242 -13.17 4.63 -19.98
N ILE A 243 -13.29 4.60 -18.64
CA ILE A 243 -12.14 4.49 -17.74
C ILE A 243 -12.04 3.07 -17.19
N HIS A 244 -10.92 2.41 -17.46
CA HIS A 244 -10.55 1.17 -16.81
C HIS A 244 -9.79 1.45 -15.51
N ILE A 245 -10.24 0.87 -14.40
CA ILE A 245 -9.57 1.00 -13.10
C ILE A 245 -9.02 -0.36 -12.65
N ARG A 246 -7.72 -0.40 -12.38
CA ARG A 246 -7.03 -1.54 -11.74
C ARG A 246 -6.62 -1.21 -10.31
N TYR A 247 -6.78 -2.17 -9.42
CA TYR A 247 -6.38 -2.08 -8.02
C TYR A 247 -5.27 -3.09 -7.71
N VAL A 248 -4.04 -2.61 -7.53
CA VAL A 248 -2.87 -3.42 -7.18
C VAL A 248 -2.60 -3.30 -5.69
N GLN A 249 -2.93 -4.37 -4.95
CA GLN A 249 -2.66 -4.47 -3.51
C GLN A 249 -1.30 -5.15 -3.30
N ASN A 250 -0.27 -4.40 -2.91
CA ASN A 250 1.07 -4.93 -2.70
C ASN A 250 1.37 -5.19 -1.23
N ASN A 251 1.63 -6.45 -0.90
CA ASN A 251 1.99 -6.90 0.45
C ASN A 251 1.16 -6.27 1.59
N PRO A 252 -0.19 -6.14 1.49
CA PRO A 252 -0.99 -5.61 2.59
C PRO A 252 -0.78 -6.44 3.86
N ALA A 253 -0.72 -5.76 5.01
CA ALA A 253 -0.64 -6.46 6.29
C ALA A 253 -1.98 -7.14 6.64
N THR A 254 -3.11 -6.57 6.20
CA THR A 254 -4.44 -7.14 6.42
C THR A 254 -5.33 -6.89 5.21
N CYS A 255 -6.32 -7.75 5.02
CA CYS A 255 -7.45 -7.52 4.11
C CYS A 255 -8.75 -7.47 4.91
N SER A 256 -9.78 -6.82 4.37
CA SER A 256 -11.12 -6.83 4.98
C SER A 256 -11.88 -8.09 4.55
N TYR A 257 -12.05 -9.04 5.46
CA TYR A 257 -12.77 -10.28 5.20
C TYR A 257 -14.27 -10.04 5.11
N PHE A 258 -14.90 -10.53 4.04
CA PHE A 258 -16.34 -10.36 3.78
C PHE A 258 -17.23 -11.22 4.69
N THR A 259 -16.64 -12.17 5.41
CA THR A 259 -17.32 -13.09 6.32
C THR A 259 -16.54 -13.22 7.63
N ALA A 260 -17.18 -13.75 8.67
CA ALA A 260 -16.57 -13.92 9.99
C ALA A 260 -15.55 -15.08 10.05
N GLN A 261 -15.54 -16.02 9.09
CA GLN A 261 -14.61 -17.14 9.09
C GLN A 261 -13.16 -16.65 8.99
N ARG A 262 -12.26 -17.32 9.72
CA ARG A 262 -10.82 -17.08 9.68
C ARG A 262 -10.09 -18.40 9.42
N PRO A 263 -8.94 -18.36 8.74
CA PRO A 263 -8.20 -19.58 8.38
C PRO A 263 -7.63 -20.30 9.60
N SER A 264 -7.55 -21.61 9.53
CA SER A 264 -6.51 -22.37 10.24
C SER A 264 -5.27 -22.49 9.34
N VAL A 265 -4.06 -22.37 9.91
CA VAL A 265 -2.81 -22.51 9.14
C VAL A 265 -1.89 -23.47 9.88
N LYS A 266 -1.52 -24.58 9.23
CA LYS A 266 -0.62 -25.59 9.80
C LYS A 266 0.70 -24.94 10.22
N GLY A 267 1.11 -25.16 11.47
CA GLY A 267 2.37 -24.65 12.01
C GLY A 267 2.38 -23.15 12.32
N ALA A 268 1.24 -22.45 12.24
CA ALA A 268 1.12 -21.08 12.69
C ALA A 268 0.29 -21.01 13.97
N SER A 269 0.75 -20.21 14.93
CA SER A 269 -0.05 -19.84 16.10
C SER A 269 -1.03 -18.73 15.72
N ILE A 270 -2.32 -19.05 15.71
CA ILE A 270 -3.41 -18.14 15.39
C ILE A 270 -4.30 -18.01 16.65
N PRO A 271 -4.59 -16.78 17.12
CA PRO A 271 -5.52 -16.58 18.23
C PRO A 271 -6.89 -17.18 17.95
N SER A 272 -7.54 -17.73 18.98
CA SER A 272 -8.95 -18.13 18.89
C SER A 272 -9.87 -16.92 18.75
N ILE A 273 -11.07 -17.15 18.22
CA ILE A 273 -12.12 -16.13 18.09
C ILE A 273 -12.44 -15.49 19.46
N ASP A 274 -12.53 -16.30 20.52
CA ASP A 274 -12.87 -15.83 21.87
C ASP A 274 -11.80 -14.93 22.49
N SER A 275 -10.52 -15.19 22.18
CA SER A 275 -9.42 -14.40 22.72
C SER A 275 -9.17 -13.10 21.95
N CYS A 276 -9.68 -12.98 20.72
CA CYS A 276 -9.54 -11.78 19.90
C CYS A 276 -10.87 -11.03 19.72
N LYS A 277 -11.23 -10.23 20.72
CA LYS A 277 -12.44 -9.41 20.69
C LYS A 277 -12.47 -8.48 19.47
N ARG A 278 -13.64 -8.38 18.84
CA ARG A 278 -13.90 -7.52 17.68
C ARG A 278 -13.02 -7.86 16.47
N TYR A 279 -12.62 -9.11 16.28
CA TYR A 279 -11.78 -9.53 15.16
C TYR A 279 -12.44 -9.36 13.78
N ASP A 280 -13.78 -9.33 13.74
CA ASP A 280 -14.54 -9.09 12.52
C ASP A 280 -15.01 -7.63 12.35
N HIS A 281 -14.68 -6.75 13.30
CA HIS A 281 -15.01 -5.35 13.16
C HIS A 281 -14.17 -4.72 12.04
N TRP A 282 -14.79 -3.74 11.36
CA TRP A 282 -14.09 -2.89 10.41
C TRP A 282 -12.84 -2.28 11.05
N PRO A 283 -11.65 -2.36 10.41
CA PRO A 283 -11.44 -2.72 9.01
C PRO A 283 -10.92 -4.16 8.76
N TYR A 284 -11.02 -5.07 9.72
CA TYR A 284 -10.56 -6.47 9.57
C TYR A 284 -11.64 -7.42 9.04
N GLY A 285 -12.90 -7.08 9.30
CA GLY A 285 -14.10 -7.61 8.64
C GLY A 285 -15.08 -6.48 8.35
N PHE A 286 -16.35 -6.79 8.07
CA PHE A 286 -17.37 -5.78 7.75
C PHE A 286 -18.30 -5.40 8.90
N THR A 287 -18.12 -6.00 10.09
CA THR A 287 -18.94 -5.65 11.26
C THR A 287 -18.72 -4.18 11.64
N GLY A 288 -19.81 -3.41 11.70
CA GLY A 288 -19.76 -1.98 12.04
C GLY A 288 -19.29 -1.04 10.93
N PHE A 289 -19.00 -1.53 9.71
CA PHE A 289 -18.68 -0.66 8.58
C PHE A 289 -19.89 0.21 8.22
N LYS A 290 -19.69 1.52 8.10
CA LYS A 290 -20.78 2.49 7.90
C LYS A 290 -21.17 2.69 6.43
N GLY A 291 -20.37 2.21 5.49
CA GLY A 291 -20.56 2.44 4.06
C GLY A 291 -19.70 3.59 3.54
N THR A 292 -19.93 3.97 2.29
CA THR A 292 -19.27 5.11 1.64
C THR A 292 -20.28 6.21 1.34
N SER A 293 -19.85 7.27 0.65
CA SER A 293 -20.72 8.34 0.17
C SER A 293 -21.87 7.86 -0.74
N THR A 294 -21.78 6.66 -1.31
CA THR A 294 -22.86 6.02 -2.10
C THR A 294 -23.78 5.10 -1.29
N GLY A 295 -23.61 5.08 0.03
CA GLY A 295 -24.39 4.27 0.95
C GLY A 295 -23.69 2.99 1.40
N ARG A 296 -24.43 2.16 2.13
CA ARG A 296 -23.93 0.92 2.73
C ARG A 296 -24.47 -0.30 1.99
N LYS A 297 -23.57 -1.15 1.50
CA LYS A 297 -23.88 -2.47 0.96
C LYS A 297 -23.73 -3.56 2.04
N THR A 298 -24.29 -4.74 1.77
CA THR A 298 -24.02 -5.95 2.58
C THR A 298 -22.61 -6.48 2.29
N PRO A 299 -22.00 -7.27 3.20
CA PRO A 299 -20.70 -7.88 2.94
C PRO A 299 -20.64 -8.73 1.66
N ARG A 300 -21.74 -9.43 1.32
CA ARG A 300 -21.86 -10.18 0.07
C ARG A 300 -21.85 -9.28 -1.16
N GLN A 301 -22.55 -8.16 -1.14
CA GLN A 301 -22.54 -7.19 -2.24
C GLN A 301 -21.17 -6.53 -2.41
N TYR A 302 -20.46 -6.22 -1.31
CA TYR A 302 -19.06 -5.76 -1.41
C TYR A 302 -18.13 -6.84 -1.98
N PHE A 303 -18.37 -8.11 -1.65
CA PHE A 303 -17.63 -9.23 -2.25
C PHE A 303 -17.89 -9.35 -3.76
N GLU A 304 -19.16 -9.37 -4.18
CA GLU A 304 -19.58 -9.42 -5.59
C GLU A 304 -18.95 -8.27 -6.39
N GLN A 305 -18.90 -7.08 -5.80
CA GLN A 305 -18.24 -5.91 -6.38
C GLN A 305 -16.71 -6.08 -6.44
N TYR A 306 -16.06 -6.59 -5.39
CA TYR A 306 -14.61 -6.81 -5.39
C TYR A 306 -14.18 -7.84 -6.44
N ILE A 307 -14.90 -8.96 -6.58
CA ILE A 307 -14.52 -10.04 -7.51
C ILE A 307 -14.81 -9.72 -8.98
N SER A 308 -15.65 -8.72 -9.27
CA SER A 308 -15.94 -8.25 -10.63
C SER A 308 -14.95 -7.20 -11.15
N ARG A 309 -14.09 -6.67 -10.26
CA ARG A 309 -13.10 -5.63 -10.55
C ARG A 309 -11.76 -6.21 -10.96
N ASP A 310 -10.99 -5.42 -11.70
CA ASP A 310 -9.59 -5.73 -11.98
C ASP A 310 -8.76 -5.50 -10.71
N VAL A 311 -8.56 -6.57 -9.94
CA VAL A 311 -7.73 -6.56 -8.73
C VAL A 311 -6.53 -7.47 -8.93
N VAL A 312 -5.34 -6.97 -8.58
CA VAL A 312 -4.10 -7.74 -8.60
C VAL A 312 -3.50 -7.77 -7.20
N ALA A 313 -3.37 -8.96 -6.63
CA ALA A 313 -2.64 -9.20 -5.40
C ALA A 313 -1.17 -9.47 -5.73
N THR A 314 -0.31 -8.48 -5.50
CA THR A 314 1.13 -8.66 -5.64
C THR A 314 1.74 -9.09 -4.31
N VAL A 315 2.56 -10.15 -4.35
CA VAL A 315 3.12 -10.78 -3.15
C VAL A 315 4.61 -11.06 -3.30
N GLY A 316 5.40 -10.53 -2.37
CA GLY A 316 6.79 -10.93 -2.19
C GLY A 316 6.88 -12.22 -1.39
N TYR A 317 7.43 -13.29 -1.98
CA TYR A 317 7.47 -14.59 -1.30
C TYR A 317 8.43 -14.65 -0.10
N LEU A 318 9.34 -13.68 0.02
CA LEU A 318 10.25 -13.54 1.14
C LEU A 318 9.73 -12.57 2.21
N ASP A 319 8.55 -11.96 2.03
CA ASP A 319 7.87 -11.11 3.01
C ASP A 319 7.36 -11.92 4.22
N THR A 320 8.30 -12.31 5.07
CA THR A 320 8.15 -13.33 6.10
C THR A 320 8.57 -12.89 7.49
N ASN A 321 9.01 -11.64 7.63
CA ASN A 321 9.41 -11.07 8.92
C ASN A 321 8.21 -11.05 9.89
N PRO A 322 8.22 -11.86 10.96
CA PRO A 322 7.07 -12.03 11.87
C PRO A 322 6.90 -10.87 12.85
N CYS A 323 7.81 -9.89 12.85
CA CYS A 323 7.79 -8.72 13.71
C CYS A 323 7.33 -7.45 13.01
N SER A 324 6.94 -7.55 11.72
CA SER A 324 6.70 -6.40 10.85
C SER A 324 5.24 -6.26 10.41
N GLY A 325 4.80 -5.04 10.12
CA GLY A 325 3.38 -4.75 9.81
C GLY A 325 2.48 -4.85 11.04
N ASP A 326 1.17 -5.02 10.81
CA ASP A 326 0.21 -5.22 11.89
C ASP A 326 0.36 -6.63 12.49
N GLN A 327 0.67 -6.69 13.79
CA GLN A 327 0.82 -7.92 14.57
C GLN A 327 -0.23 -8.04 15.68
N GLY A 328 -1.25 -7.18 15.67
CA GLY A 328 -2.40 -7.32 16.56
C GLY A 328 -3.17 -8.60 16.27
N CYS A 329 -3.90 -9.12 17.26
CA CYS A 329 -4.59 -10.41 17.16
C CYS A 329 -5.48 -10.52 15.90
N ARG A 330 -6.18 -9.44 15.55
CA ARG A 330 -7.10 -9.38 14.39
C ARG A 330 -6.39 -9.60 13.06
N ALA A 331 -5.16 -9.09 12.95
CA ALA A 331 -4.31 -9.27 11.79
C ALA A 331 -3.71 -10.68 11.77
N VAL A 332 -3.21 -11.18 12.91
CA VAL A 332 -2.62 -12.52 13.02
C VAL A 332 -3.65 -13.61 12.72
N MET A 333 -4.93 -13.39 13.03
CA MET A 333 -6.01 -14.31 12.67
C MET A 333 -6.17 -14.51 11.15
N GLN A 334 -5.64 -13.64 10.30
CA GLN A 334 -5.77 -13.75 8.84
C GLN A 334 -4.73 -14.69 8.19
N GLY A 335 -3.92 -15.41 8.97
CA GLY A 335 -2.94 -16.36 8.44
C GLY A 335 -1.59 -16.41 9.15
N GLY A 336 -1.53 -15.92 10.40
CA GLY A 336 -0.33 -15.86 11.22
C GLY A 336 0.46 -14.55 11.08
N ARG A 337 1.66 -14.52 11.67
CA ARG A 337 2.51 -13.31 11.77
C ARG A 337 3.10 -12.85 10.43
N LYS A 338 3.33 -13.78 9.50
CA LYS A 338 4.00 -13.51 8.21
C LYS A 338 3.03 -12.86 7.21
N ARG A 339 3.34 -11.66 6.67
CA ARG A 339 2.48 -10.97 5.68
C ARG A 339 2.24 -11.83 4.44
N ARG A 340 3.27 -12.50 3.91
CA ARG A 340 3.12 -13.43 2.80
C ARG A 340 2.01 -14.45 3.02
N ASN A 341 1.98 -15.10 4.19
CA ASN A 341 0.96 -16.11 4.46
C ASN A 341 -0.45 -15.49 4.44
N ARG A 342 -0.64 -14.33 5.06
CA ARG A 342 -1.91 -13.60 5.07
C ARG A 342 -2.40 -13.26 3.65
N ASN A 343 -1.48 -12.87 2.77
CA ASN A 343 -1.80 -12.56 1.38
C ASN A 343 -2.17 -13.80 0.54
N LEU A 344 -1.45 -14.92 0.72
CA LEU A 344 -1.80 -16.17 0.04
C LEU A 344 -3.11 -16.78 0.57
N VAL A 345 -3.36 -16.66 1.88
CA VAL A 345 -4.65 -17.01 2.46
C VAL A 345 -5.77 -16.14 1.89
N TRP A 346 -5.55 -14.83 1.73
CA TRP A 346 -6.55 -13.94 1.14
C TRP A 346 -6.96 -14.39 -0.27
N TYR A 347 -5.99 -14.74 -1.12
CA TYR A 347 -6.27 -15.28 -2.45
C TYR A 347 -7.10 -16.57 -2.35
N ARG A 348 -6.70 -17.53 -1.50
CA ARG A 348 -7.48 -18.74 -1.21
C ARG A 348 -8.91 -18.41 -0.78
N TYR A 349 -9.08 -17.51 0.18
CA TYR A 349 -10.36 -17.12 0.75
C TYR A 349 -11.34 -16.63 -0.32
N VAL A 350 -10.90 -15.71 -1.18
CA VAL A 350 -11.74 -15.17 -2.26
C VAL A 350 -12.18 -16.27 -3.23
N HIS A 351 -11.26 -17.15 -3.63
CA HIS A 351 -11.56 -18.23 -4.58
C HIS A 351 -12.42 -19.35 -3.99
N GLU A 352 -12.23 -19.69 -2.70
CA GLU A 352 -13.06 -20.67 -1.98
C GLU A 352 -14.47 -20.13 -1.73
N LEU A 353 -14.61 -18.85 -1.40
CA LEU A 353 -15.90 -18.19 -1.18
C LEU A 353 -16.74 -18.09 -2.48
N ALA A 354 -16.09 -17.80 -3.61
CA ALA A 354 -16.73 -17.75 -4.93
C ALA A 354 -16.89 -19.12 -5.63
N ARG A 355 -16.38 -20.20 -5.03
CA ARG A 355 -16.39 -21.58 -5.58
C ARG A 355 -15.82 -21.69 -7.01
N THR A 356 -14.72 -20.99 -7.27
CA THR A 356 -14.12 -20.93 -8.62
C THR A 356 -13.51 -22.24 -9.11
N GLY A 357 -13.24 -23.20 -8.20
CA GLY A 357 -12.49 -24.42 -8.53
C GLY A 357 -10.99 -24.20 -8.72
N GLU A 358 -10.47 -23.01 -8.36
CA GLU A 358 -9.06 -22.67 -8.46
C GLU A 358 -8.15 -23.69 -7.75
N ASP A 359 -7.04 -24.07 -8.39
CA ASP A 359 -6.07 -25.02 -7.82
C ASP A 359 -5.24 -24.36 -6.72
N LEU A 360 -5.73 -24.43 -5.48
CA LEU A 360 -5.13 -23.84 -4.30
C LEU A 360 -4.20 -24.80 -3.54
N ARG A 361 -3.76 -25.89 -4.17
CA ARG A 361 -2.75 -26.78 -3.58
C ARG A 361 -1.45 -26.00 -3.32
N GLY A 362 -0.87 -26.18 -2.14
CA GLY A 362 0.34 -25.45 -1.71
C GLY A 362 0.09 -24.07 -1.11
N PHE A 363 -1.10 -23.47 -1.29
CA PHE A 363 -1.45 -22.23 -0.58
C PHE A 363 -1.72 -22.54 0.90
N PRO A 364 -1.26 -21.68 1.84
CA PRO A 364 -1.60 -21.82 3.25
C PRO A 364 -3.08 -21.51 3.52
N GLY A 365 -3.54 -21.85 4.71
CA GLY A 365 -4.93 -21.63 5.13
C GLY A 365 -5.82 -22.83 4.85
N ARG A 366 -6.81 -23.05 5.72
CA ARG A 366 -8.01 -23.84 5.45
C ARG A 366 -9.16 -23.14 6.15
N PHE A 367 -10.32 -23.10 5.52
CA PHE A 367 -11.51 -22.52 6.11
C PHE A 367 -12.56 -23.58 6.39
N GLU A 368 -13.25 -23.43 7.52
CA GLU A 368 -14.39 -24.25 7.89
C GLU A 368 -15.65 -23.38 7.85
N GLY A 369 -16.75 -23.94 7.33
CA GLY A 369 -18.05 -23.28 7.33
C GLY A 369 -18.12 -21.98 6.52
N LEU A 370 -17.34 -21.82 5.45
CA LEU A 370 -17.56 -20.71 4.52
C LEU A 370 -18.93 -20.84 3.86
N PRO A 371 -19.73 -19.74 3.80
CA PRO A 371 -20.98 -19.76 3.08
C PRO A 371 -20.72 -20.02 1.59
N ASP A 372 -21.73 -20.51 0.90
CA ASP A 372 -21.66 -20.65 -0.54
C ASP A 372 -22.12 -19.37 -1.23
N TRP A 373 -21.15 -18.58 -1.70
CA TRP A 373 -21.38 -17.43 -2.56
C TRP A 373 -20.93 -17.71 -3.98
N SER A 374 -21.11 -18.95 -4.44
CA SER A 374 -20.77 -19.41 -5.79
C SER A 374 -21.18 -18.39 -6.85
N GLY A 375 -20.18 -17.75 -7.46
CA GLY A 375 -20.31 -16.92 -8.64
C GLY A 375 -19.48 -17.44 -9.81
N GLY A 376 -18.59 -18.42 -9.56
CA GLY A 376 -17.77 -19.11 -10.55
C GLY A 376 -16.74 -18.24 -11.28
N ARG A 377 -16.76 -16.92 -11.09
CA ARG A 377 -15.90 -15.96 -11.77
C ARG A 377 -15.32 -14.98 -10.76
N VAL A 378 -13.99 -14.90 -10.74
CA VAL A 378 -13.22 -13.97 -9.92
C VAL A 378 -12.17 -13.33 -10.81
N ARG A 379 -12.11 -12.00 -10.83
CA ARG A 379 -11.09 -11.22 -11.55
C ARG A 379 -9.89 -10.83 -10.69
N LEU A 380 -9.87 -11.23 -9.41
CA LEU A 380 -8.67 -11.18 -8.58
C LEU A 380 -7.58 -12.06 -9.22
N ARG A 381 -6.43 -11.47 -9.48
CA ARG A 381 -5.26 -12.14 -10.04
C ARG A 381 -4.12 -12.11 -9.03
N LEU A 382 -3.31 -13.16 -9.01
CA LEU A 382 -2.10 -13.23 -8.19
C LEU A 382 -0.89 -12.85 -9.06
N ALA A 383 0.04 -12.08 -8.50
CA ALA A 383 1.34 -11.79 -9.10
C ALA A 383 2.41 -11.96 -8.02
N LEU A 384 3.07 -13.12 -8.00
CA LEU A 384 3.93 -13.54 -6.90
C LEU A 384 5.39 -13.60 -7.32
N ALA A 385 6.18 -12.68 -6.76
CA ALA A 385 7.62 -12.59 -7.00
C ALA A 385 8.39 -13.47 -5.99
N ARG A 386 9.04 -14.53 -6.50
CA ARG A 386 9.67 -15.58 -5.67
C ARG A 386 10.80 -15.09 -4.77
N ASN A 387 11.59 -14.15 -5.26
CA ASN A 387 12.82 -13.67 -4.60
C ASN A 387 12.64 -12.28 -4.00
N ALA A 388 11.40 -11.81 -3.86
CA ALA A 388 11.09 -10.46 -3.40
C ALA A 388 10.65 -10.43 -1.93
N GLY A 389 11.09 -9.41 -1.20
CA GLY A 389 10.73 -9.15 0.19
C GLY A 389 9.53 -8.21 0.33
N HIS A 390 9.57 -7.34 1.35
CA HIS A 390 8.54 -6.36 1.58
C HIS A 390 8.71 -5.12 0.69
N GLU A 391 9.89 -4.84 0.17
CA GLU A 391 10.17 -3.61 -0.58
C GLU A 391 9.43 -3.52 -1.91
N PHE A 392 9.06 -2.30 -2.28
CA PHE A 392 8.34 -2.05 -3.53
C PHE A 392 9.16 -2.45 -4.77
N GLN A 393 10.43 -2.06 -4.78
CA GLN A 393 11.33 -2.30 -5.92
C GLN A 393 11.58 -3.79 -6.15
N ASP A 394 11.68 -4.58 -5.07
CA ASP A 394 11.88 -6.04 -5.13
C ASP A 394 10.84 -6.75 -6.00
N ILE A 395 9.61 -6.22 -6.06
CA ILE A 395 8.53 -6.78 -6.86
C ILE A 395 8.43 -6.07 -8.20
N PHE A 396 8.35 -4.74 -8.19
CA PHE A 396 8.01 -3.95 -9.38
C PHE A 396 9.17 -3.70 -10.35
N GLN A 397 10.38 -4.18 -10.04
CA GLN A 397 11.48 -4.30 -11.01
C GLN A 397 11.57 -5.70 -11.66
N THR A 398 10.71 -6.64 -11.24
CA THR A 398 10.63 -7.98 -11.86
C THR A 398 9.58 -8.00 -12.97
N GLU A 399 9.68 -8.96 -13.91
CA GLU A 399 8.64 -9.12 -14.94
C GLU A 399 7.24 -9.32 -14.38
N VAL A 400 7.11 -10.02 -13.24
CA VAL A 400 5.83 -10.26 -12.57
C VAL A 400 5.23 -8.94 -12.06
N GLY A 401 6.05 -8.07 -11.46
CA GLY A 401 5.60 -6.76 -11.00
C GLY A 401 5.29 -5.81 -12.16
N LEU A 402 6.13 -5.77 -13.19
CA LEU A 402 5.88 -4.98 -14.39
C LEU A 402 4.58 -5.43 -15.09
N SER A 403 4.34 -6.74 -15.17
CA SER A 403 3.09 -7.29 -15.69
C SER A 403 1.87 -6.85 -14.89
N ALA A 404 1.95 -6.86 -13.55
CA ALA A 404 0.87 -6.37 -12.69
C ALA A 404 0.49 -4.92 -12.98
N LEU A 405 1.45 -4.08 -13.38
CA LEU A 405 1.24 -2.66 -13.68
C LEU A 405 0.81 -2.41 -15.14
N PHE A 406 1.41 -3.10 -16.10
CA PHE A 406 1.39 -2.68 -17.51
C PHE A 406 0.74 -3.66 -18.48
N ASP A 407 0.50 -4.93 -18.11
CA ASP A 407 -0.24 -5.83 -19.00
C ASP A 407 -1.74 -5.53 -18.94
N ASP A 408 -2.34 -5.22 -20.09
CA ASP A 408 -3.78 -5.00 -20.23
C ASP A 408 -4.58 -6.30 -20.16
N GLY A 409 -3.97 -7.41 -20.60
CA GLY A 409 -4.56 -8.74 -20.66
C GLY A 409 -4.29 -9.56 -19.40
N ASN A 410 -3.67 -10.73 -19.56
CA ASN A 410 -3.34 -11.63 -18.46
C ASN A 410 -2.12 -11.12 -17.70
N VAL A 411 -2.28 -10.90 -16.39
CA VAL A 411 -1.17 -10.63 -15.48
C VAL A 411 -0.37 -11.92 -15.28
N MET A 412 0.96 -11.82 -15.34
CA MET A 412 1.88 -12.92 -15.06
C MET A 412 1.77 -13.32 -13.59
N GLU A 413 1.42 -14.58 -13.36
CA GLU A 413 1.30 -15.10 -11.99
C GLU A 413 2.65 -15.21 -11.27
N GLY A 414 3.73 -15.48 -12.00
CA GLY A 414 5.04 -15.72 -11.41
C GLY A 414 5.12 -17.06 -10.70
N PHE A 415 5.70 -17.09 -9.50
CA PHE A 415 5.85 -18.32 -8.73
C PHE A 415 4.54 -18.73 -8.06
N ARG A 416 4.11 -19.98 -8.24
CA ARG A 416 2.94 -20.53 -7.55
C ARG A 416 3.34 -21.59 -6.52
N PRO A 417 2.95 -21.45 -5.24
CA PRO A 417 3.12 -22.52 -4.26
C PRO A 417 2.46 -23.82 -4.75
N GLY A 418 3.12 -24.95 -4.56
CA GLY A 418 2.56 -26.27 -4.89
C GLY A 418 2.66 -26.71 -6.36
N ARG A 419 2.97 -25.82 -7.30
CA ARG A 419 3.33 -26.22 -8.68
C ARG A 419 4.85 -26.41 -8.77
N ARG A 420 5.31 -27.58 -9.22
CA ARG A 420 6.72 -27.75 -9.64
C ARG A 420 6.90 -26.94 -10.93
N GLY A 421 7.76 -25.93 -10.91
CA GLY A 421 7.92 -25.02 -12.05
C GLY A 421 8.45 -25.74 -13.29
N ARG A 422 7.91 -25.39 -14.47
CA ARG A 422 8.74 -25.38 -15.68
C ARG A 422 9.59 -24.12 -15.57
N VAL A 423 10.91 -24.32 -15.55
CA VAL A 423 11.89 -23.25 -15.70
C VAL A 423 11.70 -22.71 -17.11
N GLY A 424 11.26 -21.46 -17.22
CA GLY A 424 11.28 -20.68 -18.45
C GLY A 424 12.39 -19.66 -18.33
#